data_AF-A0A968HTC1-F1
#
_entry.id   AF-A0A968HTC1-F1
#
_cell.length_a   1.000
_cell.length_b   1.000
_cell.length_c   1.000
_cell.angle_alpha   90.00
_cell.angle_beta   90.00
_cell.angle_gamma   90.00
#
_symmetry.space_group_name_H-M   'P 1'
#
loop_
_entity.id
_entity.type
_entity.pdbx_description
1 polymer ?
#
loop_
_entity_poly.entity_id
_entity_poly.type
_entity_poly.pdbx_seq_one_letter_code
_entity_poly.pdbx_strand_id
1 'polypeptide(L)'
;MNLAQLKAQVYQRAQVTSTPALKRYHPQLKALDFRYRLAWEQSLVMLSDAPGELEHWRTHPPAEYRELFREVEVLSQRQHQLIAEAKQQVAEIRAIARQAEKCSQTLKDEATAQRRQQRTAHQASKN
;
A
#
# COMPACT_ATOMS: atom_id res chain seq x y z
N MET A 1 -28.51 -28.86 9.70
CA MET A 1 -29.00 -27.72 10.51
C MET A 1 -30.50 -27.55 10.29
N ASN A 2 -31.28 -27.33 11.35
CA ASN A 2 -32.74 -27.10 11.20
C ASN A 2 -33.03 -25.61 10.94
N LEU A 3 -34.25 -25.29 10.47
CA LEU A 3 -34.64 -23.92 10.11
C LEU A 3 -34.64 -22.96 11.31
N ALA A 4 -34.97 -23.42 12.51
CA ALA A 4 -34.96 -22.61 13.72
C ALA A 4 -33.53 -22.20 14.12
N GLN A 5 -32.58 -23.13 14.03
CA GLN A 5 -31.15 -22.87 14.25
C GLN A 5 -30.61 -21.89 13.20
N LEU A 6 -31.02 -22.04 11.94
CA LEU A 6 -30.65 -21.15 10.84
C LEU A 6 -31.13 -19.71 11.08
N LYS A 7 -32.39 -19.54 11.49
CA LYS A 7 -32.95 -18.23 11.86
C LYS A 7 -32.20 -17.60 13.03
N ALA A 8 -31.95 -18.40 14.08
CA ALA A 8 -31.25 -17.93 15.28
C ALA A 8 -29.84 -17.44 14.94
N GLN A 9 -29.09 -18.15 14.09
CA GLN A 9 -27.76 -17.72 13.66
C GLN A 9 -27.80 -16.44 12.82
N VAL A 10 -28.74 -16.31 11.88
CA VAL A 10 -28.91 -15.07 11.08
C VAL A 10 -29.19 -13.88 11.97
N TYR A 11 -30.10 -14.04 12.92
CA TYR A 11 -30.47 -13.01 13.90
C TYR A 11 -29.31 -12.63 14.81
N GLN A 12 -28.59 -13.62 15.34
CA GLN A 12 -27.40 -13.39 16.16
C GLN A 12 -26.32 -12.64 15.39
N ARG A 13 -26.03 -13.05 14.14
CA ARG A 13 -24.97 -12.45 13.32
C ARG A 13 -25.30 -11.04 12.87
N ALA A 14 -26.57 -10.77 12.56
CA ALA A 14 -27.07 -9.44 12.25
C ALA A 14 -27.40 -8.59 13.49
N GLN A 15 -27.25 -9.13 14.71
CA GLN A 15 -27.62 -8.47 15.97
C GLN A 15 -29.06 -7.93 16.00
N VAL A 16 -30.00 -8.69 15.44
CA VAL A 16 -31.43 -8.35 15.38
C VAL A 16 -32.28 -9.51 15.88
N THR A 17 -33.53 -9.23 16.27
CA THR A 17 -34.46 -10.26 16.79
C THR A 17 -35.58 -10.64 15.82
N SER A 18 -35.67 -9.96 14.66
CA SER A 18 -36.79 -10.16 13.74
C SER A 18 -36.42 -9.93 12.27
N THR A 19 -37.10 -10.59 11.34
CA THR A 19 -36.94 -10.40 9.89
C THR A 19 -37.18 -8.96 9.42
N PRO A 20 -38.17 -8.21 9.95
CA PRO A 20 -38.34 -6.80 9.61
C PRO A 20 -37.14 -5.95 10.02
N ALA A 21 -36.58 -6.17 11.22
CA ALA A 21 -35.36 -5.50 11.66
C ALA A 21 -34.16 -5.89 10.77
N LEU A 22 -34.04 -7.17 10.41
CA LEU A 22 -33.02 -7.67 9.50
C LEU A 22 -33.02 -6.92 8.16
N LYS A 23 -34.19 -6.79 7.53
CA LYS A 23 -34.36 -6.07 6.25
C LYS A 23 -34.17 -4.55 6.38
N ARG A 24 -34.38 -3.99 7.58
CA ARG A 24 -34.19 -2.56 7.85
C ARG A 24 -32.71 -2.21 7.97
N TYR A 25 -31.95 -2.99 8.73
CA TYR A 25 -30.53 -2.74 9.01
C TYR A 25 -29.58 -3.30 7.94
N HIS A 26 -30.02 -4.29 7.15
CA HIS A 26 -29.24 -4.89 6.06
C HIS A 26 -30.01 -4.80 4.73
N PRO A 27 -29.94 -3.66 4.02
CA PRO A 27 -30.66 -3.43 2.78
C PRO A 27 -30.41 -4.49 1.70
N GLN A 28 -29.20 -5.06 1.67
CA GLN A 28 -28.81 -6.14 0.75
C GLN A 28 -29.66 -7.41 0.91
N LEU A 29 -30.31 -7.61 2.06
CA LEU A 29 -31.17 -8.76 2.33
C LEU A 29 -32.64 -8.53 1.94
N LYS A 30 -33.01 -7.31 1.48
CA LYS A 30 -34.41 -6.99 1.17
C LYS A 30 -35.01 -7.85 0.06
N ALA A 31 -34.19 -8.18 -0.95
CA ALA A 31 -34.57 -8.98 -2.11
C ALA A 31 -34.85 -10.45 -1.79
N LEU A 32 -34.44 -10.93 -0.61
CA LEU A 32 -34.61 -12.32 -0.22
C LEU A 32 -36.01 -12.58 0.36
N ASP A 33 -36.61 -13.71 -0.02
CA ASP A 33 -37.87 -14.20 0.54
C ASP A 33 -37.62 -15.20 1.68
N PHE A 34 -37.65 -14.68 2.91
CA PHE A 34 -37.43 -15.41 4.16
C PHE A 34 -38.55 -16.41 4.53
N ARG A 35 -39.52 -16.65 3.65
CA ARG A 35 -40.38 -17.84 3.74
C ARG A 35 -39.61 -19.11 3.41
N TYR A 36 -38.59 -19.01 2.54
CA TYR A 36 -37.81 -20.15 2.09
C TYR A 36 -36.52 -20.31 2.90
N ARG A 37 -36.16 -21.56 3.16
CA ARG A 37 -34.90 -21.91 3.82
C ARG A 37 -33.68 -21.37 3.05
N LEU A 38 -33.71 -21.43 1.72
CA LEU A 38 -32.61 -20.95 0.86
C LEU A 38 -32.28 -19.47 1.11
N ALA A 39 -33.29 -18.63 1.33
CA ALA A 39 -33.08 -17.22 1.65
C ALA A 39 -32.37 -17.02 2.99
N TRP A 40 -32.65 -17.87 3.98
CA TRP A 40 -31.94 -17.83 5.26
C TRP A 40 -30.48 -18.28 5.12
N GLU A 41 -30.21 -19.31 4.31
CA GLU A 41 -28.84 -19.77 4.02
C GLU A 41 -28.04 -18.70 3.26
N GLN A 42 -28.63 -18.10 2.21
CA GLN A 42 -28.04 -16.99 1.46
C GLN A 42 -27.78 -15.78 2.36
N SER A 43 -28.72 -15.45 3.25
CA SER A 43 -28.53 -14.33 4.19
C SER A 43 -27.37 -14.56 5.15
N LEU A 44 -27.09 -15.81 5.58
CA LEU A 44 -25.91 -16.10 6.40
C LEU A 44 -24.63 -15.82 5.63
N VAL A 45 -24.54 -16.21 4.37
CA VAL A 45 -23.37 -15.95 3.53
C VAL A 45 -23.17 -14.44 3.36
N MET A 46 -24.22 -13.71 3.01
CA MET A 46 -24.17 -12.26 2.84
C MET A 46 -23.90 -11.48 4.14
N LEU A 47 -24.21 -12.05 5.30
CA LEU A 47 -23.86 -11.52 6.62
C LEU A 47 -22.49 -12.01 7.12
N SER A 48 -21.89 -12.99 6.45
CA SER A 48 -20.54 -13.48 6.74
C SER A 48 -19.47 -12.62 6.11
N ASP A 49 -19.77 -11.92 5.01
CA ASP A 49 -18.92 -10.88 4.40
C ASP A 49 -18.86 -9.59 5.25
N ALA A 50 -18.72 -9.72 6.57
CA ALA A 50 -18.54 -8.60 7.45
C ALA A 50 -17.12 -8.04 7.26
N PRO A 51 -16.95 -6.72 7.04
CA PRO A 51 -15.63 -6.08 6.91
C PRO A 51 -14.69 -6.24 8.12
N GLY A 52 -15.15 -6.89 9.19
CA GLY A 52 -14.32 -7.25 10.36
C GLY A 52 -13.60 -8.60 10.25
N GLU A 53 -14.01 -9.51 9.37
CA GLU A 53 -13.36 -10.83 9.26
C GLU A 53 -11.97 -10.73 8.64
N LEU A 54 -11.82 -9.89 7.61
CA LEU A 54 -10.51 -9.62 6.99
C LEU A 54 -9.55 -8.94 8.00
N GLU A 55 -10.05 -7.96 8.74
CA GLU A 55 -9.26 -7.23 9.74
C GLU A 55 -8.87 -8.13 10.91
N HIS A 56 -9.76 -9.07 11.28
CA HIS A 56 -9.48 -10.12 12.23
C HIS A 56 -8.43 -11.09 11.70
N TRP A 57 -8.52 -11.55 10.46
CA TRP A 57 -7.52 -12.44 9.84
C TRP A 57 -6.16 -11.78 9.70
N ARG A 58 -6.10 -10.45 9.53
CA ARG A 58 -4.82 -9.73 9.52
C ARG A 58 -4.06 -9.86 10.84
N THR A 59 -4.76 -10.00 11.96
CA THR A 59 -4.15 -10.15 13.29
C THR A 59 -4.17 -11.60 13.80
N HIS A 60 -5.08 -12.42 13.28
CA HIS A 60 -5.34 -13.80 13.67
C HIS A 60 -5.65 -14.64 12.43
N PRO A 61 -4.66 -14.89 11.55
CA PRO A 61 -4.89 -15.62 10.32
C PRO A 61 -5.31 -17.07 10.62
N PRO A 62 -6.29 -17.62 9.88
CA PRO A 62 -6.63 -19.03 9.97
C PRO A 62 -5.39 -19.91 9.80
N ALA A 63 -5.34 -21.05 10.50
CA ALA A 63 -4.16 -21.91 10.55
C ALA A 63 -3.68 -22.34 9.15
N GLU A 64 -4.61 -22.61 8.24
CA GLU A 64 -4.34 -23.00 6.85
C GLU A 64 -3.68 -21.90 6.00
N TYR A 65 -3.86 -20.63 6.36
CA TYR A 65 -3.29 -19.49 5.63
C TYR A 65 -2.18 -18.77 6.38
N ARG A 66 -1.84 -19.20 7.60
CA ARG A 66 -0.86 -18.51 8.46
C ARG A 66 0.49 -18.28 7.77
N GLU A 67 1.02 -19.29 7.07
CA GLU A 67 2.29 -19.16 6.36
C GLU A 67 2.18 -18.18 5.18
N LEU A 68 1.07 -18.15 4.45
CA LEU A 68 0.85 -17.17 3.37
C LEU A 68 0.83 -15.74 3.91
N PHE A 69 0.13 -15.48 5.02
CA PHE A 69 0.12 -14.16 5.65
C PHE A 69 1.52 -13.75 6.12
N ARG A 70 2.29 -14.69 6.69
CA ARG A 70 3.67 -14.46 7.09
C ARG A 70 4.58 -14.15 5.91
N GLU A 71 4.46 -14.89 4.81
CA GLU A 71 5.22 -14.64 3.58
C GLU A 71 4.90 -13.27 3.00
N VAL A 72 3.63 -12.89 2.95
CA VAL A 72 3.19 -11.56 2.50
C VAL A 72 3.80 -10.46 3.36
N GLU A 73 3.80 -10.63 4.69
CA GLU A 73 4.39 -9.66 5.60
C GLU A 73 5.91 -9.51 5.40
N VAL A 74 6.63 -10.63 5.28
CA VAL A 74 8.08 -10.63 5.00
C VAL A 74 8.39 -9.98 3.65
N LEU A 75 7.65 -10.32 2.60
CA LEU A 75 7.83 -9.74 1.27
C LEU A 75 7.52 -8.24 1.26
N SER A 76 6.47 -7.82 1.96
CA SER A 76 6.11 -6.41 2.09
C SER A 76 7.21 -5.63 2.82
N GLN A 77 7.74 -6.15 3.93
CA GLN A 77 8.85 -5.52 4.65
C GLN A 77 10.10 -5.39 3.77
N ARG A 78 10.46 -6.46 3.04
CA ARG A 78 11.59 -6.44 2.11
C ARG A 78 11.39 -5.43 0.99
N GLN A 79 10.17 -5.34 0.43
CA GLN A 79 9.85 -4.35 -0.60
C GLN A 79 10.00 -2.92 -0.08
N HIS A 80 9.51 -2.62 1.13
CA HIS A 80 9.69 -1.32 1.75
C HIS A 80 11.16 -0.96 1.95
N GLN A 81 11.99 -1.92 2.38
CA GLN A 81 13.45 -1.73 2.51
C GLN A 81 14.10 -1.41 1.16
N LEU A 82 13.80 -2.20 0.12
CA LEU A 82 14.33 -1.97 -1.23
C LEU A 82 13.95 -0.59 -1.79
N ILE A 83 12.71 -0.14 -1.54
CA ILE A 83 12.27 1.20 -1.95
C ILE A 83 13.04 2.29 -1.20
N ALA A 84 13.29 2.10 0.10
CA ALA A 84 14.06 3.05 0.90
C ALA A 84 15.52 3.12 0.41
N GLU A 85 16.15 1.98 0.16
CA GLU A 85 17.51 1.89 -0.40
C GLU A 85 17.59 2.56 -1.77
N ALA A 86 16.65 2.28 -2.67
CA ALA A 86 16.62 2.90 -4.00
C ALA A 86 16.47 4.42 -3.93
N LYS A 87 15.64 4.94 -3.01
CA LYS A 87 15.52 6.39 -2.79
C LYS A 87 16.82 7.01 -2.30
N GLN A 88 17.52 6.33 -1.40
CA GLN A 88 18.82 6.77 -0.90
C GLN A 88 19.87 6.82 -2.02
N GLN A 89 19.95 5.75 -2.83
CA GLN A 89 20.86 5.70 -3.98
C GLN A 89 20.58 6.81 -4.99
N VAL A 90 19.32 7.09 -5.29
CA VAL A 90 18.95 8.20 -6.19
C VAL A 90 19.38 9.56 -5.61
N ALA A 91 19.27 9.75 -4.30
CA ALA A 91 19.75 10.98 -3.66
C ALA A 91 21.28 11.12 -3.78
N GLU A 92 22.02 10.03 -3.58
CA GLU A 92 23.48 10.00 -3.73
C GLU A 92 23.93 10.28 -5.16
N ILE A 93 23.29 9.66 -6.17
CA ILE A 93 23.58 9.91 -7.58
C ILE A 93 23.36 11.39 -7.92
N ARG A 94 22.28 12.00 -7.42
CA ARG A 94 22.02 13.43 -7.62
C ARG A 94 23.07 14.31 -6.96
N ALA A 95 23.56 13.94 -5.78
CA ALA A 95 24.63 14.67 -5.10
C ALA A 95 25.94 14.60 -5.91
N ILE A 96 26.31 13.41 -6.40
CA ILE A 96 27.48 13.20 -7.25
C ILE A 96 27.38 14.02 -8.54
N ALA A 97 26.23 14.01 -9.20
CA ALA A 97 26.02 14.78 -10.44
C ALA A 97 26.22 16.29 -10.22
N ARG A 98 25.66 16.84 -9.13
CA ARG A 98 25.87 18.26 -8.76
C ARG A 98 27.33 18.57 -8.48
N GLN A 99 28.05 17.66 -7.82
CA GLN A 99 29.47 17.85 -7.54
C GLN A 99 30.31 17.82 -8.82
N ALA A 100 29.99 16.91 -9.76
CA ALA A 100 30.62 16.85 -11.06
C ALA A 100 30.39 18.12 -11.90
N GLU A 101 29.15 18.65 -11.90
CA GLU A 101 28.82 19.94 -12.53
C GLU A 101 29.63 21.08 -11.94
N LYS A 102 29.72 21.16 -10.61
CA LYS A 102 30.52 22.17 -9.92
C LYS A 102 31.99 22.07 -10.30
N CYS A 103 32.58 20.88 -10.28
CA CYS A 103 33.97 20.65 -10.71
C CYS A 103 34.20 21.04 -12.17
N SER A 104 33.27 20.70 -13.07
CA SER A 104 33.34 21.09 -14.47
C SER A 104 33.33 22.60 -14.66
N GLN A 105 32.47 23.30 -13.91
CA GLN A 105 32.42 24.77 -13.94
C GLN A 105 33.71 25.40 -13.42
N THR A 106 34.25 24.92 -12.29
CA THR A 106 35.51 25.44 -11.74
C THR A 106 36.67 25.25 -12.70
N LEU A 107 36.75 24.10 -13.38
CA LEU A 107 37.81 23.83 -14.37
C LEU A 107 37.70 24.74 -15.59
N LYS A 108 36.47 25.04 -16.05
CA LYS A 108 36.25 26.01 -17.13
C LYS A 108 36.71 27.40 -16.71
N ASP A 109 36.32 27.83 -15.51
CA ASP A 109 36.68 29.15 -14.99
C ASP A 109 38.21 29.29 -14.86
N GLU A 110 38.88 28.31 -14.28
CA GLU A 110 40.36 28.27 -14.18
C GLU A 110 41.03 28.29 -15.56
N ALA A 111 40.57 27.48 -16.51
CA ALA A 111 41.12 27.46 -17.86
C ALA A 111 40.94 28.82 -18.57
N THR A 112 39.81 29.49 -18.38
CA THR A 112 39.59 30.83 -18.95
C THR A 112 40.50 31.88 -18.29
N ALA A 113 40.71 31.80 -16.97
CA ALA A 113 41.61 32.69 -16.25
C ALA A 113 43.07 32.52 -16.72
N GLN A 114 43.54 31.27 -16.86
CA GLN A 114 44.88 30.98 -17.38
C GLN A 114 45.07 31.52 -18.80
N ARG A 115 44.10 31.33 -19.70
CA ARG A 115 44.16 31.87 -21.07
C ARG A 115 44.25 33.40 -21.09
N ARG A 116 43.55 34.08 -20.16
CA ARG A 116 43.64 35.54 -20.01
C ARG A 116 45.03 35.96 -19.54
N GLN A 117 45.58 35.31 -18.52
CA GLN A 117 46.93 35.58 -18.02
C GLN A 117 48.00 35.38 -19.08
N GLN A 118 47.93 34.29 -19.85
CA GLN A 118 48.85 34.04 -20.96
C GLN A 118 48.79 35.14 -22.03
N ARG A 119 47.58 35.60 -22.39
CA ARG A 119 47.40 36.70 -23.35
C ARG A 119 47.99 38.00 -22.85
N THR A 120 47.77 38.37 -21.59
CA THR A 120 48.33 39.60 -21.02
C THR A 120 49.84 39.54 -20.91
N ALA A 121 50.41 38.40 -20.51
CA ALA A 121 51.85 38.21 -20.45
C ALA A 121 52.49 38.30 -21.86
N HIS A 122 51.85 37.70 -22.87
CA HIS A 122 52.32 37.77 -24.25
C HIS A 122 52.26 39.19 -24.85
N GLN A 123 51.22 39.96 -24.51
CA GLN A 123 51.12 41.38 -24.92
C GLN A 123 52.18 42.24 -24.23
N ALA A 124 52.41 42.03 -22.93
CA ALA A 124 53.45 42.75 -22.18
C ALA A 124 54.87 42.43 -22.67
N SER A 125 55.11 41.21 -23.19
CA SER A 125 56.38 40.82 -23.79
C SER A 125 56.64 41.42 -25.18
N LYS A 126 55.61 41.96 -25.84
CA LYS A 126 55.71 42.51 -27.21
C LYS A 126 55.78 44.04 -27.26
N ASN A 127 55.51 44.70 -26.14
CA ASN A 127 55.68 46.15 -25.94
C ASN A 127 57.03 46.43 -25.30
#